data_AF-A0A9E4E3Z8-F1
#
_entry.id   AF-A0A9E4E3Z8-F1
#
_cell.length_a   1.000
_cell.length_b   1.000
_cell.length_c   1.000
_cell.angle_alpha   90.00
_cell.angle_beta   90.00
_cell.angle_gamma   90.00
#
_symmetry.space_group_name_H-M   'P 1'
#
loop_
_entity.id
_entity.type
_entity.pdbx_description
1 polymer ?
#
loop_
_entity_poly.entity_id
_entity_poly.type
_entity_poly.pdbx_seq_one_letter_code
_entity_poly.pdbx_strand_id
1 'polypeptide(L)'
;MKQHSILITFIGGILALCCFALPWVTFTQGGYKKSWETDVRTEKIGSATARFSRPVTEQGTIIKGAPSTHHSYLGFKIATKGNLITLVFATTIVTVGCSVYMLIQRTPGKSKLLVLISSGFGFGCLLLTFLLVMVISGIGLRSVGNTTYTVNGNIQFGGFGTVVGFVIAFIGAWNIPKPNASIENNV
;
A
#
# COMPACT_ATOMS: atom_id res chain seq x y z
N MET A 1 5.06 4.72 35.39
CA MET A 1 4.54 4.02 34.19
C MET A 1 3.98 4.94 33.08
N LYS A 2 3.43 6.14 33.36
CA LYS A 2 2.79 7.00 32.32
C LYS A 2 3.71 7.45 31.17
N GLN A 3 4.97 7.76 31.44
CA GLN A 3 5.90 8.28 30.42
C GLN A 3 6.32 7.23 29.38
N HIS A 4 6.53 5.97 29.80
CA HIS A 4 6.93 4.92 28.87
C HIS A 4 5.85 4.59 27.85
N SER A 5 4.56 4.56 28.26
CA SER A 5 3.45 4.33 27.33
C SER A 5 3.34 5.42 26.27
N ILE A 6 3.49 6.70 26.66
CA ILE A 6 3.48 7.84 25.72
C ILE A 6 4.66 7.75 24.74
N LEU A 7 5.85 7.39 25.25
CA LEU A 7 7.04 7.21 24.42
C LEU A 7 6.85 6.06 23.41
N ILE A 8 6.27 4.93 23.83
CA ILE A 8 5.97 3.80 22.95
C ILE A 8 5.00 4.23 21.85
N THR A 9 3.95 4.99 22.18
CA THR A 9 3.01 5.53 21.18
C THR A 9 3.73 6.40 20.15
N PHE A 10 4.60 7.30 20.61
CA PHE A 10 5.36 8.19 19.75
C PHE A 10 6.31 7.42 18.82
N ILE A 11 7.03 6.44 19.36
CA ILE A 11 7.93 5.57 18.57
C ILE A 11 7.13 4.80 17.51
N GLY A 12 5.97 4.24 17.86
CA GLY A 12 5.09 3.56 16.91
C GLY A 12 4.61 4.48 15.78
N GLY A 13 4.22 5.71 16.11
CA GLY A 13 3.83 6.72 15.12
C GLY A 13 4.97 7.13 14.18
N ILE A 14 6.17 7.36 14.73
CA ILE A 14 7.36 7.67 13.91
C ILE A 14 7.69 6.49 13.01
N LEU A 15 7.69 5.27 13.54
CA LEU A 15 7.98 4.07 12.76
C LEU A 15 7.00 3.95 11.59
N ALA A 16 5.70 4.12 11.85
CA ALA A 16 4.68 4.10 10.82
C ALA A 16 4.95 5.14 9.72
N LEU A 17 5.34 6.36 10.11
CA LEU A 17 5.67 7.46 9.19
C LEU A 17 6.94 7.17 8.38
N CYS A 18 8.01 6.70 9.02
CA CYS A 18 9.26 6.35 8.34
C CYS A 18 9.05 5.21 7.33
N CYS A 19 8.15 4.27 7.61
CA CYS A 19 7.83 3.19 6.69
C CYS A 19 7.10 3.66 5.40
N PHE A 20 6.54 4.88 5.36
CA PHE A 20 6.07 5.48 4.09
C PHE A 20 7.21 5.87 3.14
N ALA A 21 8.43 6.08 3.67
CA ALA A 21 9.62 6.34 2.88
C ALA A 21 10.20 5.07 2.23
N LEU A 22 9.70 3.90 2.63
CA LEU A 22 10.19 2.63 2.11
C LEU A 22 9.39 2.20 0.86
N PRO A 23 9.92 1.25 0.08
CA PRO A 23 9.20 0.63 -1.01
C PRO A 23 7.96 -0.11 -0.48
N TRP A 24 6.80 0.15 -1.08
CA TRP A 24 5.53 -0.52 -0.74
C TRP A 24 5.13 -1.53 -1.80
N VAL A 25 5.37 -1.19 -3.06
CA VAL A 25 5.01 -2.02 -4.21
C VAL A 25 6.17 -2.05 -5.19
N THR A 26 6.60 -3.24 -5.55
CA THR A 26 7.43 -3.47 -6.72
C THR A 26 6.58 -3.97 -7.87
N PHE A 27 6.69 -3.29 -9.00
CA PHE A 27 6.19 -3.79 -10.26
C PHE A 27 7.35 -4.37 -11.05
N THR A 28 7.24 -5.64 -11.40
CA THR A 28 8.06 -6.27 -12.43
C THR A 28 7.35 -6.09 -13.75
N GLN A 29 7.86 -5.23 -14.61
CA GLN A 29 7.36 -5.16 -15.98
C GLN A 29 8.01 -6.28 -16.79
N GLY A 30 7.33 -7.43 -16.86
CA GLY A 30 7.62 -8.44 -17.87
C GLY A 30 7.13 -7.92 -19.21
N GLY A 31 8.05 -7.69 -20.15
CA GLY A 31 7.71 -7.21 -21.49
C GLY A 31 6.93 -8.26 -22.27
N TYR A 32 5.62 -8.38 -22.05
CA TYR A 32 4.73 -9.05 -22.99
C TYR A 32 4.49 -8.09 -24.14
N LYS A 33 5.37 -8.12 -25.15
CA LYS A 33 5.03 -7.55 -26.45
C LYS A 33 3.92 -8.46 -27.01
N LYS A 34 2.65 -8.05 -26.91
CA LYS A 34 1.59 -8.66 -27.71
C LYS A 34 1.99 -8.43 -29.17
N SER A 35 2.63 -9.41 -29.79
CA SER A 35 2.88 -9.42 -31.23
C SER A 35 1.56 -9.74 -31.91
N TRP A 36 0.68 -8.74 -32.05
CA TRP A 36 -0.42 -8.78 -33.01
C TRP A 36 0.06 -8.47 -34.43
N GLU A 37 1.37 -8.56 -34.66
CA GLU A 37 1.95 -8.54 -36.00
C GLU A 37 1.43 -9.80 -36.69
N THR A 38 0.28 -9.67 -37.35
CA THR A 38 -0.26 -10.68 -38.24
C THR A 38 0.85 -11.04 -39.19
N ASP A 39 1.32 -12.27 -39.10
CA ASP A 39 2.31 -12.83 -40.00
C ASP A 39 1.61 -12.97 -41.36
N VAL A 40 1.59 -11.88 -42.14
CA VAL A 40 0.95 -11.85 -43.46
C VAL A 40 1.87 -12.58 -44.42
N ARG A 41 1.81 -13.92 -44.39
CA ARG A 41 2.46 -14.75 -45.39
C ARG A 41 1.74 -14.54 -46.72
N THR A 42 2.44 -13.89 -47.64
CA THR A 42 1.93 -13.68 -49.01
C THR A 42 2.45 -14.83 -49.85
N GLU A 43 1.60 -15.83 -50.12
CA GLU A 43 1.96 -16.95 -50.99
C GLU A 43 1.45 -16.66 -52.40
N LYS A 44 2.36 -16.70 -53.39
CA LYS A 44 1.98 -16.61 -54.81
C LYS A 44 1.61 -18.00 -55.31
N ILE A 45 0.35 -18.19 -55.68
CA ILE A 45 -0.13 -19.40 -56.35
C ILE A 45 -0.48 -18.99 -57.79
N GLY A 46 0.45 -19.25 -58.73
CA GLY A 46 0.29 -18.84 -60.13
C GLY A 46 0.33 -17.32 -60.33
N SER A 47 -0.61 -16.76 -61.10
CA SER A 47 -0.71 -15.32 -61.40
C SER A 47 -1.57 -14.52 -60.41
N ALA A 48 -2.19 -15.17 -59.42
CA ALA A 48 -3.03 -14.53 -58.41
C ALA A 48 -2.31 -14.48 -57.04
N THR A 49 -2.48 -13.36 -56.33
CA THR A 49 -1.94 -13.18 -54.98
C THR A 49 -3.08 -13.34 -53.97
N ALA A 50 -3.05 -14.40 -53.15
CA ALA A 50 -4.01 -14.62 -52.07
C ALA A 50 -3.40 -14.19 -50.73
N ARG A 51 -4.15 -13.41 -49.93
CA ARG A 51 -3.78 -13.08 -48.54
C ARG A 51 -4.58 -13.97 -47.60
N PHE A 52 -3.89 -14.87 -46.91
CA PHE A 52 -4.50 -15.69 -45.86
C PHE A 52 -4.16 -15.12 -44.49
N SER A 53 -5.16 -14.58 -43.81
CA SER A 53 -5.07 -14.24 -42.38
C SER A 53 -5.41 -15.48 -41.56
N ARG A 54 -4.42 -16.20 -41.06
CA ARG A 54 -4.68 -17.24 -40.05
C ARG A 54 -4.82 -16.56 -38.68
N PRO A 55 -5.82 -16.93 -37.86
CA PRO A 55 -5.82 -16.57 -36.46
C PRO A 55 -4.60 -17.24 -35.82
N VAL A 56 -3.65 -16.43 -35.34
CA VAL A 56 -2.52 -16.93 -34.55
C VAL A 56 -3.11 -17.53 -33.28
N THR A 57 -3.05 -18.85 -33.16
CA THR A 57 -3.36 -19.55 -31.90
C THR A 57 -2.53 -18.91 -30.78
N GLU A 58 -3.20 -18.46 -29.74
CA GLU A 58 -2.75 -17.65 -28.60
C GLU A 58 -1.63 -18.29 -27.76
N GLN A 59 -0.48 -18.60 -28.35
CA GLN A 59 0.71 -18.96 -27.61
C GLN A 59 1.79 -17.94 -27.94
N GLY A 60 1.59 -16.74 -27.38
CA GLY A 60 2.65 -15.75 -27.26
C GLY A 60 3.85 -16.42 -26.61
N THR A 61 4.89 -16.66 -27.40
CA THR A 61 6.13 -17.29 -26.94
C THR A 61 6.71 -16.40 -25.86
N ILE A 62 6.84 -16.93 -24.63
CA ILE A 62 7.48 -16.22 -23.53
C ILE A 62 8.94 -16.04 -23.93
N ILE A 63 9.31 -14.84 -24.38
CA ILE A 63 10.71 -14.49 -24.62
C ILE A 63 11.38 -14.41 -23.24
N LYS A 64 11.95 -15.55 -22.81
CA LYS A 64 12.86 -15.64 -21.66
C LYS A 64 14.13 -14.86 -22.00
N GLY A 65 14.11 -13.55 -21.79
CA GLY A 65 15.25 -12.68 -22.11
C GLY A 65 14.94 -11.19 -22.18
N ALA A 66 13.67 -10.77 -22.13
CA ALA A 66 13.36 -9.36 -22.00
C ALA A 66 13.83 -8.84 -20.62
N PRO A 67 14.61 -7.74 -20.56
CA PRO A 67 15.06 -7.17 -19.29
C PRO A 67 13.85 -6.77 -18.45
N SER A 68 13.68 -7.42 -17.29
CA SER A 68 12.64 -7.07 -16.34
C SER A 68 13.02 -5.77 -15.65
N THR A 69 12.32 -4.68 -15.96
CA THR A 69 12.47 -3.43 -15.21
C THR A 69 11.70 -3.54 -13.90
N HIS A 70 12.41 -3.35 -12.78
CA HIS A 70 11.83 -3.31 -11.45
C HIS A 70 11.53 -1.85 -11.09
N HIS A 71 10.25 -1.51 -11.01
CA HIS A 71 9.82 -0.20 -10.53
C HIS A 71 9.32 -0.29 -9.09
N SER A 72 10.11 0.24 -8.17
CA SER A 72 9.75 0.37 -6.75
C SER A 72 8.99 1.68 -6.53
N TYR A 73 7.79 1.60 -5.98
CA TYR A 73 7.00 2.77 -5.59
C TYR A 73 7.05 2.96 -4.08
N LEU A 74 7.50 4.14 -3.67
CA LEU A 74 7.49 4.59 -2.28
C LEU A 74 6.06 4.87 -1.82
N GLY A 75 5.77 4.62 -0.55
CA GLY A 75 4.45 4.91 0.05
C GLY A 75 4.00 6.35 -0.18
N PHE A 76 4.91 7.32 -0.03
CA PHE A 76 4.64 8.74 -0.32
C PHE A 76 4.15 8.98 -1.75
N LYS A 77 4.78 8.35 -2.75
CA LYS A 77 4.41 8.51 -4.17
C LYS A 77 3.06 7.86 -4.49
N ILE A 78 2.64 6.89 -3.68
CA ILE A 78 1.33 6.26 -3.79
C ILE A 78 0.28 7.13 -3.08
N ALA A 79 0.62 7.72 -1.95
CA ALA A 79 -0.25 8.62 -1.17
C ALA A 79 -0.60 9.92 -1.89
N THR A 80 0.23 10.42 -2.82
CA THR A 80 -0.10 11.65 -3.57
C THR A 80 -1.21 11.48 -4.60
N LYS A 81 -1.61 10.23 -4.92
CA LYS A 81 -2.62 9.94 -5.94
C LYS A 81 -4.07 9.99 -5.45
N GLY A 82 -4.33 10.45 -4.22
CA GLY A 82 -5.68 10.60 -3.69
C GLY A 82 -6.42 9.27 -3.43
N ASN A 83 -5.69 8.23 -3.04
CA ASN A 83 -6.24 6.90 -2.78
C ASN A 83 -6.44 6.66 -1.27
N LEU A 84 -6.94 5.47 -0.88
CA LEU A 84 -7.00 5.02 0.52
C LEU A 84 -5.66 5.19 1.26
N ILE A 85 -4.52 5.05 0.56
CA ILE A 85 -3.18 5.28 1.12
C ILE A 85 -2.96 6.73 1.57
N THR A 86 -3.61 7.71 0.93
CA THR A 86 -3.60 9.12 1.37
C THR A 86 -4.25 9.27 2.73
N LEU A 87 -5.37 8.58 2.98
CA LEU A 87 -6.03 8.58 4.29
C LEU A 87 -5.14 7.96 5.36
N VAL A 88 -4.46 6.85 5.05
CA VAL A 88 -3.48 6.23 5.97
C VAL A 88 -2.32 7.19 6.27
N PHE A 89 -1.83 7.91 5.27
CA PHE A 89 -0.78 8.90 5.48
C PHE A 89 -1.25 10.03 6.40
N ALA A 90 -2.45 10.58 6.15
CA ALA A 90 -3.05 11.60 7.00
C ALA A 90 -3.25 11.13 8.44
N THR A 91 -3.73 9.89 8.65
CA THR A 91 -3.92 9.35 10.00
C THR A 91 -2.59 9.11 10.71
N THR A 92 -1.54 8.80 9.98
CA THR A 92 -0.18 8.67 10.53
C THR A 92 0.34 10.02 11.03
N ILE A 93 0.17 11.10 10.25
CA ILE A 93 0.51 12.47 10.68
C ILE A 93 -0.27 12.86 11.94
N VAL A 94 -1.59 12.61 11.95
CA VAL A 94 -2.44 12.90 13.12
C VAL A 94 -1.96 12.11 14.35
N THR A 95 -1.62 10.83 14.17
CA THR A 95 -1.10 9.97 15.25
C THR A 95 0.20 10.54 15.82
N VAL A 96 1.15 10.93 14.98
CA VAL A 96 2.43 11.54 15.41
C VAL A 96 2.19 12.88 16.10
N GLY A 97 1.37 13.76 15.49
CA GLY A 97 1.06 15.07 16.04
C GLY A 97 0.40 14.99 17.42
N CYS A 98 -0.60 14.11 17.58
CA CYS A 98 -1.23 13.87 18.87
C CYS A 98 -0.26 13.24 19.88
N SER A 99 0.68 12.41 19.45
CA SER A 99 1.70 11.82 20.33
C SER A 99 2.69 12.87 20.84
N VAL A 100 3.16 13.76 19.97
CA VAL A 100 4.01 14.91 20.35
C VAL A 100 3.26 15.83 21.31
N TYR A 101 1.99 16.13 21.01
CA TYR A 101 1.15 16.93 21.89
C TYR A 101 1.03 16.33 23.30
N MET A 102 0.81 15.01 23.40
CA MET A 102 0.78 14.31 24.69
C MET A 102 2.11 14.37 25.43
N LEU A 103 3.23 14.32 24.69
CA LEU A 103 4.57 14.41 25.26
C LEU A 103 4.84 15.81 25.86
N ILE A 104 4.38 16.86 25.17
CA ILE A 104 4.56 18.26 25.60
C ILE A 104 3.62 18.59 26.77
N GLN A 105 2.32 18.35 26.64
CA GLN A 105 1.35 18.78 27.64
C GLN A 105 1.28 17.89 28.89
N ARG A 106 1.87 16.68 28.85
CA ARG A 106 1.84 15.69 29.94
C ARG A 106 0.42 15.32 30.43
N THR A 107 -0.62 15.69 29.69
CA THR A 107 -2.04 15.43 29.98
C THR A 107 -2.65 14.51 28.92
N PRO A 108 -2.43 13.18 29.02
CA PRO A 108 -2.80 12.26 27.94
C PRO A 108 -4.31 11.96 27.85
N GLY A 109 -5.12 12.44 28.80
CA GLY A 109 -6.53 12.05 28.95
C GLY A 109 -7.38 12.32 27.70
N LYS A 110 -7.30 13.54 27.14
CA LYS A 110 -8.13 13.94 25.99
C LYS A 110 -7.60 13.42 24.65
N SER A 111 -6.28 13.35 24.49
CA SER A 111 -5.63 12.98 23.23
C SER A 111 -5.48 11.47 23.03
N LYS A 112 -5.55 10.66 24.10
CA LYS A 112 -5.49 9.19 24.03
C LYS A 112 -6.57 8.63 23.10
N LEU A 113 -7.80 9.14 23.22
CA LEU A 113 -8.94 8.66 22.44
C LEU A 113 -8.74 8.93 20.94
N LEU A 114 -8.24 10.14 20.60
CA LEU A 114 -7.91 10.51 19.22
C LEU A 114 -6.84 9.62 18.60
N VAL A 115 -5.80 9.27 19.36
CA VAL A 115 -4.76 8.36 18.87
C VAL A 115 -5.32 6.95 18.65
N LEU A 116 -6.15 6.44 19.56
CA LEU A 116 -6.79 5.13 19.38
C LEU A 116 -7.68 5.08 18.14
N ILE A 117 -8.54 6.08 17.95
CA ILE A 117 -9.45 6.15 16.80
C ILE A 117 -8.65 6.30 15.50
N SER A 118 -7.67 7.21 15.45
CA SER A 118 -6.88 7.44 14.23
C SER A 118 -5.98 6.25 13.88
N SER A 119 -5.37 5.59 14.88
CA SER A 119 -4.58 4.38 14.67
C SER A 119 -5.44 3.22 14.19
N GLY A 120 -6.63 3.03 14.78
CA GLY A 120 -7.58 2.01 14.35
C GLY A 120 -8.09 2.25 12.93
N PHE A 121 -8.43 3.50 12.60
CA PHE A 121 -8.87 3.88 11.26
C PHE A 121 -7.76 3.71 10.22
N GLY A 122 -6.53 4.14 10.51
CA GLY A 122 -5.36 3.94 9.65
C GLY A 122 -5.07 2.45 9.38
N PHE A 123 -5.10 1.63 10.42
CA PHE A 123 -4.96 0.17 10.29
C PHE A 123 -6.10 -0.44 9.47
N GLY A 124 -7.34 -0.03 9.70
CA GLY A 124 -8.50 -0.51 8.93
C GLY A 124 -8.42 -0.16 7.44
N CYS A 125 -8.01 1.07 7.10
CA CYS A 125 -7.79 1.47 5.71
C CYS A 125 -6.66 0.67 5.04
N LEU A 126 -5.59 0.35 5.77
CA LEU A 126 -4.51 -0.52 5.28
C LEU A 126 -5.01 -1.94 5.02
N LEU A 127 -5.76 -2.52 5.96
CA LEU A 127 -6.34 -3.86 5.81
C LEU A 127 -7.31 -3.91 4.63
N LEU A 128 -8.17 -2.89 4.48
CA LEU A 128 -9.09 -2.79 3.34
C LEU A 128 -8.32 -2.70 2.03
N THR A 129 -7.24 -1.92 1.98
CA THR A 129 -6.39 -1.83 0.78
C THR A 129 -5.75 -3.19 0.47
N PHE A 130 -5.26 -3.90 1.49
CA PHE A 130 -4.69 -5.25 1.35
C PHE A 130 -5.73 -6.24 0.80
N LEU A 131 -6.93 -6.26 1.37
CA LEU A 131 -8.02 -7.13 0.92
C LEU A 131 -8.43 -6.79 -0.51
N LEU A 132 -8.53 -5.51 -0.86
CA LEU A 132 -8.89 -5.08 -2.21
C LEU A 132 -7.82 -5.49 -3.24
N VAL A 133 -6.53 -5.39 -2.89
CA VAL A 133 -5.43 -5.90 -3.73
C VAL A 133 -5.50 -7.42 -3.85
N MET A 134 -5.73 -8.16 -2.75
CA MET A 134 -5.82 -9.62 -2.74
C MET A 134 -7.00 -10.12 -3.58
N VAL A 135 -8.18 -9.50 -3.46
CA VAL A 135 -9.38 -9.86 -4.22
C VAL A 135 -9.14 -9.58 -5.72
N ILE A 136 -8.61 -8.41 -6.07
CA ILE A 136 -8.31 -8.09 -7.48
C ILE A 136 -7.23 -9.02 -8.05
N SER A 137 -6.22 -9.37 -7.26
CA SER A 137 -5.15 -10.28 -7.68
C SER A 137 -5.64 -11.73 -7.82
N GLY A 138 -6.57 -12.18 -6.97
CA GLY A 138 -7.14 -13.52 -7.01
C GLY A 138 -8.11 -13.75 -8.17
N ILE A 139 -8.75 -12.70 -8.68
CA ILE A 139 -9.68 -12.77 -9.82
C ILE A 139 -8.92 -12.72 -11.17
N GLY A 140 -7.59 -12.61 -11.17
CA GLY A 140 -6.77 -12.86 -12.37
C GLY A 140 -6.93 -11.86 -13.52
N LEU A 141 -7.56 -10.70 -13.32
CA LEU A 141 -7.70 -9.69 -14.38
C LEU A 141 -7.34 -8.27 -13.90
N ARG A 142 -6.10 -7.87 -14.17
CA ARG A 142 -5.77 -6.46 -14.45
C ARG A 142 -5.24 -6.35 -15.87
N SER A 143 -6.17 -6.42 -16.83
CA SER A 143 -5.97 -5.79 -18.13
C SER A 143 -6.29 -4.31 -17.97
N VAL A 144 -5.29 -3.51 -17.59
CA VAL A 144 -5.35 -2.05 -17.70
C VAL A 144 -4.70 -1.71 -19.05
N GLY A 145 -5.51 -1.64 -20.10
CA GLY A 145 -5.05 -1.41 -21.48
C GLY A 145 -4.41 -2.64 -22.15
N ASN A 146 -3.92 -2.44 -23.38
CA ASN A 146 -3.35 -3.50 -24.25
C ASN A 146 -2.08 -4.18 -23.72
N THR A 147 -1.64 -3.83 -22.51
CA THR A 147 -0.45 -4.34 -21.82
C THR A 147 -0.87 -5.08 -20.56
N THR A 148 -0.76 -6.40 -20.58
CA THR A 148 -0.97 -7.26 -19.43
C THR A 148 0.23 -7.13 -18.49
N TYR A 149 0.11 -6.30 -17.46
CA TYR A 149 1.11 -6.27 -16.39
C TYR A 149 0.80 -7.42 -15.43
N THR A 150 1.70 -8.39 -15.34
CA THR A 150 1.72 -9.32 -14.21
C THR A 150 2.15 -8.53 -12.98
N VAL A 151 1.18 -7.90 -12.33
CA VAL A 151 1.39 -7.25 -11.03
C VAL A 151 1.55 -8.37 -10.01
N ASN A 152 2.75 -8.96 -9.95
CA ASN A 152 3.13 -9.79 -8.81
C ASN A 152 3.45 -8.83 -7.66
N GLY A 153 2.38 -8.21 -7.14
CA GLY A 153 2.44 -7.16 -6.14
C GLY A 153 2.77 -7.75 -4.78
N ASN A 154 4.03 -8.13 -4.58
CA ASN A 154 4.48 -8.53 -3.26
C ASN A 154 4.49 -7.28 -2.38
N ILE A 155 3.71 -7.31 -1.31
CA ILE A 155 3.63 -6.18 -0.38
C ILE A 155 4.95 -6.12 0.35
N GLN A 156 5.68 -5.04 0.10
CA GLN A 156 7.04 -4.90 0.58
C GLN A 156 7.07 -4.46 2.04
N PHE A 157 8.28 -4.44 2.57
CA PHE A 157 8.61 -4.09 3.94
C PHE A 157 7.98 -2.76 4.40
N GLY A 158 7.77 -1.80 3.51
CA GLY A 158 7.11 -0.52 3.85
C GLY A 158 5.68 -0.69 4.36
N GLY A 159 4.84 -1.48 3.68
CA GLY A 159 3.45 -1.70 4.11
C GLY A 159 3.36 -2.45 5.44
N PHE A 160 4.15 -3.51 5.59
CA PHE A 160 4.23 -4.28 6.84
C PHE A 160 4.76 -3.43 7.99
N GLY A 161 5.81 -2.64 7.76
CA GLY A 161 6.38 -1.75 8.76
C GLY A 161 5.38 -0.71 9.24
N THR A 162 4.55 -0.16 8.35
CA THR A 162 3.48 0.77 8.75
C THR A 162 2.41 0.08 9.60
N VAL A 163 2.03 -1.16 9.28
CA VAL A 163 1.11 -1.95 10.12
C VAL A 163 1.69 -2.17 11.52
N VAL A 164 2.95 -2.60 11.60
CA VAL A 164 3.65 -2.79 12.89
C VAL A 164 3.71 -1.48 13.67
N GLY A 165 3.99 -0.36 13.01
CA GLY A 165 3.99 0.97 13.63
C GLY A 165 2.63 1.34 14.24
N PHE A 166 1.53 1.10 13.54
CA PHE A 166 0.17 1.31 14.09
C PHE A 166 -0.12 0.40 15.28
N VAL A 167 0.28 -0.88 15.24
CA VAL A 167 0.08 -1.80 16.37
C VAL A 167 0.84 -1.32 17.61
N ILE A 168 2.10 -0.92 17.45
CA ILE A 168 2.90 -0.37 18.56
C ILE A 168 2.27 0.92 19.10
N ALA A 169 1.83 1.82 18.21
CA ALA A 169 1.16 3.05 18.60
C ALA A 169 -0.12 2.79 19.41
N PHE A 170 -0.92 1.83 18.95
CA PHE A 170 -2.15 1.40 19.61
C PHE A 170 -1.88 0.81 21.00
N ILE A 171 -0.92 -0.12 21.13
CA ILE A 171 -0.54 -0.72 22.42
C ILE A 171 -0.04 0.34 23.39
N GLY A 172 0.81 1.26 22.93
CA GLY A 172 1.30 2.38 23.73
C GLY A 172 0.15 3.23 24.25
N ALA A 173 -0.80 3.59 23.38
CA ALA A 173 -1.93 4.45 23.75
C ALA A 173 -2.88 3.72 24.71
N TRP A 174 -3.15 2.43 24.47
CA TRP A 174 -4.01 1.60 25.30
C TRP A 174 -3.53 1.53 26.74
N ASN A 175 -2.22 1.36 26.94
CA ASN A 175 -1.57 1.24 28.25
C ASN A 175 -1.44 2.55 29.05
N ILE A 176 -1.94 3.67 28.53
CA ILE A 176 -1.99 4.93 29.30
C ILE A 176 -3.11 4.85 30.35
N PRO A 177 -2.83 5.04 31.65
CA PRO A 177 -3.86 5.03 32.70
C PRO A 177 -4.95 6.07 32.45
N LYS A 178 -6.21 5.72 32.72
CA LYS A 178 -7.32 6.69 32.67
C LYS A 178 -7.08 7.78 33.72
N PRO A 179 -7.36 9.06 33.43
CA PRO A 179 -7.41 10.07 34.48
C PRO A 179 -8.50 9.65 35.47
N ASN A 180 -8.17 9.61 36.77
CA ASN A 180 -9.13 9.26 37.80
C ASN A 180 -10.25 10.30 37.78
N ALA A 181 -11.47 9.87 37.46
CA ALA A 181 -12.66 10.71 37.40
C ALA A 181 -13.08 11.29 38.77
N SER A 182 -12.36 10.97 39.84
CA SER A 182 -12.69 11.35 41.22
C SER A 182 -12.22 12.76 41.62
N ILE A 183 -11.53 13.50 40.75
CA ILE A 183 -11.05 14.87 41.06
C ILE A 183 -11.92 15.95 40.38
N GLU A 184 -12.72 15.59 39.36
CA GLU A 184 -13.52 16.55 38.58
C GLU A 184 -14.87 16.91 39.23
N ASN A 185 -15.26 16.23 40.32
CA ASN A 185 -16.50 16.51 41.07
C ASN A 185 -16.30 17.38 42.32
N ASN A 186 -15.09 17.90 42.56
CA ASN A 186 -14.76 18.70 43.75
C ASN A 186 -14.35 20.16 43.43
N VAL A 187 -14.73 20.70 42.27
CA VAL A 187 -14.55 22.13 41.94
C VAL A 187 -15.88 22.72 41.51
#